data_AF-A0A498M984-F1
#
_entry.id   AF-A0A498M984-F1
#
_cell.length_a   1.000
_cell.length_b   1.000
_cell.length_c   1.000
_cell.angle_alpha   90.00
_cell.angle_beta   90.00
_cell.angle_gamma   90.00
#
_symmetry.space_group_name_H-M   'P 1'
#
loop_
_entity.id
_entity.type
_entity.pdbx_description
1 polymer ?
#
loop_
_entity_poly.entity_id
_entity_poly.type
_entity_poly.pdbx_seq_one_letter_code
_entity_poly.pdbx_strand_id
1 'polypeptide(L)' 'MQEKINVETFMSSQVGLNIHKDKTKILKVNTTTTEPITLNGISLKEVQSFTYLGSINRPAEDEQDHPQEGPDLR' A
#
# COMPACT_ATOMS: atom_id res chain seq x y z
N MET A 1 18.19 8.59 6.85
CA MET A 1 16.95 8.43 6.04
C MET A 1 17.00 7.18 5.14
N GLN A 2 18.14 6.85 4.52
CA GLN A 2 18.31 5.67 3.67
C GLN A 2 17.99 4.33 4.38
N GLU A 3 18.43 4.14 5.62
CA GLU A 3 18.20 2.89 6.38
C GLU A 3 16.71 2.54 6.48
N LYS A 4 15.86 3.53 6.76
CA LYS A 4 14.40 3.33 6.88
C LYS A 4 13.79 2.80 5.58
N ILE A 5 14.21 3.32 4.42
CA ILE A 5 13.71 2.87 3.11
C ILE A 5 14.11 1.42 2.85
N ASN A 6 15.33 1.05 3.21
CA ASN A 6 15.80 -0.32 3.04
C ASN A 6 14.98 -1.29 3.89
N VAL A 7 14.68 -0.92 5.14
CA VAL A 7 13.83 -1.72 6.05
C VAL A 7 12.40 -1.84 5.51
N GLU A 8 11.76 -0.74 5.10
CA GLU A 8 10.40 -0.77 4.52
C GLU A 8 10.34 -1.62 3.24
N THR A 9 11.38 -1.56 2.40
CA THR A 9 11.49 -2.37 1.18
C THR A 9 11.58 -3.85 1.49
N PHE A 10 12.45 -4.20 2.44
CA PHE A 10 12.61 -5.58 2.90
C PHE A 10 11.33 -6.11 3.54
N MET A 11 10.70 -5.36 4.45
CA MET A 11 9.44 -5.75 5.09
C MET A 11 8.30 -5.92 4.07
N SER A 12 8.17 -5.00 3.12
CA SER A 12 7.18 -5.09 2.04
C SER A 12 7.38 -6.36 1.21
N SER A 13 8.62 -6.68 0.85
CA SER A 13 8.91 -7.92 0.10
C SER A 13 8.59 -9.19 0.88
N GLN A 14 8.81 -9.20 2.21
CA GLN A 14 8.50 -10.36 3.06
C GLN A 14 7.01 -10.68 3.10
N VAL A 15 6.15 -9.66 2.97
CA VAL A 15 4.69 -9.83 2.93
C VAL A 15 4.14 -9.89 1.49
N GLY A 16 5.00 -10.06 0.49
CA GLY A 16 4.61 -10.17 -0.93
C GLY A 16 4.17 -8.84 -1.58
N LEU A 17 4.43 -7.70 -0.94
CA LEU A 17 4.13 -6.38 -1.51
C LEU A 17 5.26 -5.91 -2.41
N ASN A 18 4.89 -5.41 -3.59
CA ASN A 18 5.83 -4.84 -4.55
C ASN A 18 5.83 -3.31 -4.46
N ILE A 19 7.00 -2.71 -4.19
CA ILE A 19 7.16 -1.25 -4.18
C ILE A 19 7.40 -0.75 -5.60
N HIS A 20 6.50 0.09 -6.11
CA HIS A 20 6.62 0.70 -7.42
C HIS A 20 7.64 1.85 -7.41
N LYS A 21 8.87 1.56 -7.82
CA LYS A 21 10.00 2.50 -7.78
C LYS A 21 9.71 3.86 -8.44
N ASP A 22 8.98 3.87 -9.56
CA ASP A 22 8.66 5.12 -10.29
C ASP A 22 7.55 5.95 -9.63
N LYS A 23 6.69 5.31 -8.83
CA LYS A 23 5.60 5.97 -8.12
C LYS A 23 6.03 6.43 -6.73
N THR A 24 7.01 5.76 -6.13
CA THR A 24 7.56 6.11 -4.82
C THR A 24 8.29 7.46 -4.88
N LYS A 25 7.95 8.35 -3.95
CA LYS A 25 8.54 9.70 -3.80
C LYS A 25 8.69 10.03 -2.32
N ILE A 26 9.64 10.89 -1.99
CA ILE A 26 9.88 11.36 -0.62
C ILE A 26 9.01 12.59 -0.38
N LEU A 27 8.14 12.55 0.64
CA LEU A 27 7.42 13.74 1.07
C LEU A 27 8.33 14.60 1.96
N LYS A 28 8.50 15.87 1.58
CA LYS A 28 9.24 16.85 2.36
C LYS A 28 8.32 17.46 3.44
N VAL A 29 8.59 17.13 4.71
CA VAL A 29 7.78 17.65 5.84
C VAL A 29 8.43 18.86 6.50
N ASN A 30 9.69 18.77 6.95
CA ASN A 30 10.37 19.87 7.66
C ASN A 30 11.84 20.08 7.25
N THR A 31 12.43 19.13 6.53
CA THR A 31 13.85 19.14 6.18
C THR A 31 14.03 18.78 4.71
N THR A 32 14.95 19.45 4.03
CA THR A 32 15.46 19.00 2.73
C THR A 32 16.33 17.77 2.93
N THR A 33 16.20 16.77 2.06
CA THR A 33 17.15 15.67 2.05
C THR A 33 18.49 16.19 1.52
N THR A 34 19.54 16.10 2.34
CA THR A 34 20.89 16.56 1.98
C THR A 34 21.59 15.60 1.02
N GLU A 35 21.26 14.31 1.11
CA GLU A 35 21.84 13.24 0.29
C GLU A 35 20.73 12.54 -0.52
N PRO A 36 20.97 12.18 -1.79
CA PRO A 36 19.97 11.46 -2.58
C PRO A 36 19.61 10.13 -1.92
N ILE A 37 18.31 9.91 -1.69
CA ILE A 37 17.84 8.61 -1.22
C ILE A 37 17.55 7.74 -2.42
N THR A 38 18.01 6.50 -2.34
CA THR A 38 17.87 5.53 -3.43
C THR A 38 16.98 4.36 -3.04
N LEU A 39 16.20 3.87 -4.00
CA LEU A 39 15.47 2.62 -3.92
C LEU A 39 15.97 1.71 -5.02
N ASN A 40 16.69 0.65 -4.64
CA ASN A 40 17.33 -0.30 -5.56
C ASN A 40 18.18 0.42 -6.64
N GLY A 41 18.93 1.45 -6.24
CA GLY A 41 19.79 2.24 -7.13
C GLY A 41 19.09 3.39 -7.89
N ILE A 42 17.77 3.56 -7.76
CA ILE A 42 17.04 4.69 -8.37
C ILE A 42 16.88 5.80 -7.34
N SER A 43 17.30 7.03 -7.65
CA SER A 43 17.08 8.17 -6.77
C SER A 43 15.60 8.55 -6.73
N LEU A 44 15.06 8.72 -5.52
CA LEU A 44 13.67 9.09 -5.31
C LEU A 44 13.51 10.60 -5.40
N LYS A 45 12.46 11.06 -6.11
CA LYS A 45 12.13 12.49 -6.18
C LYS A 45 11.49 12.95 -4.88
N GLU A 46 11.83 14.16 -4.45
CA GLU A 46 11.10 14.85 -3.38
C GLU A 46 9.80 15.49 -3.91
N VAL A 47 8.76 15.51 -3.07
CA VAL A 47 7.51 16.22 -3.31
C VAL A 47 7.10 17.03 -2.08
N GLN A 48 6.43 18.16 -2.30
CA GLN A 48 5.97 19.03 -1.21
C GLN A 48 4.62 18.60 -0.62
N SER A 49 3.80 17.88 -1.41
CA SER A 49 2.49 17.40 -1.02
C SER A 49 2.13 16.11 -1.77
N PHE A 50 1.26 15.30 -1.19
CA PHE A 50 0.63 14.16 -1.85
C PHE A 50 -0.86 14.11 -1.47
N THR A 51 -1.69 13.53 -2.33
CA THR A 51 -3.12 13.34 -2.06
C THR A 51 -3.36 11.85 -1.81
N TYR A 52 -3.91 11.51 -0.64
CA TYR A 52 -4.37 10.16 -0.35
C TYR A 52 -5.84 10.04 -0.76
N LEU A 53 -6.15 9.16 -1.71
CA LEU A 53 -7.49 9.03 -2.29
C LEU A 53 -8.43 8.10 -1.50
N GLY A 54 -7.96 7.50 -0.40
CA GLY A 54 -8.71 6.50 0.35
C GLY A 54 -8.93 5.19 -0.42
N SER A 55 -9.07 4.10 0.32
CA SER A 55 -9.54 2.82 -0.23
C SER A 55 -10.81 2.42 0.52
N ILE A 56 -11.89 2.13 -0.21
CA ILE A 56 -13.08 1.54 0.39
C ILE A 56 -12.83 0.04 0.44
N ASN A 57 -12.43 -0.48 1.60
CA ASN A 57 -12.45 -1.92 1.85
C ASN A 57 -13.91 -2.29 2.12
N ARG A 58 -14.66 -2.61 1.06
CA ARG A 58 -15.97 -3.23 1.24
C ARG A 58 -15.74 -4.60 1.88
N PRO A 59 -16.39 -4.91 3.02
CA PRO A 59 -16.39 -6.28 3.53
C PRO A 59 -16.92 -7.19 2.42
N ALA A 60 -16.33 -8.37 2.26
CA ALA A 60 -16.92 -9.40 1.43
C ALA A 60 -18.35 -9.62 1.96
N GLU A 61 -19.34 -9.41 1.10
CA GLU A 61 -20.73 -9.66 1.48
C GLU A 61 -20.81 -11.14 1.86
N ASP A 62 -21.12 -11.41 3.14
CA ASP A 62 -21.44 -12.76 3.57
C ASP A 62 -22.65 -13.19 2.72
N GLU A 63 -22.47 -14.17 1.83
CA GLU A 63 -23.58 -14.86 1.18
C GLU A 63 -24.44 -15.47 2.29
N GLN A 64 -25.45 -14.72 2.69
CA GLN A 64 -26.39 -15.15 3.71
C GLN A 64 -27.26 -16.22 3.07
N ASP A 65 -27.00 -17.46 3.49
CA ASP A 65 -27.69 -18.71 3.21
C ASP A 65 -29.18 -18.50 2.90
N HIS A 66 -29.56 -18.72 1.63
CA HIS A 66 -30.96 -18.83 1.24
C HIS A 66 -31.55 -20.05 1.96
N PRO A 67 -32.61 -19.92 2.80
CA PRO A 67 -33.24 -21.09 3.37
C PRO A 67 -33.87 -21.90 2.22
N GLN A 68 -33.36 -23.12 2.01
CA GLN A 68 -33.99 -24.13 1.16
C GLN A 68 -35.43 -24.32 1.62
N GLU A 69 -36.39 -24.03 0.75
CA GLU A 69 -37.80 -24.37 0.96
C GLU A 69 -37.91 -25.87 1.26
N GLY A 70 -38.47 -26.21 2.43
CA GLY A 70 -38.76 -27.59 2.79
C GLY A 70 -39.75 -28.24 1.82
N PRO A 71 -39.75 -29.57 1.66
CA PRO A 71 -40.57 -30.21 0.65
C PRO A 71 -42.06 -30.07 0.98
N ASP A 72 -42.82 -29.62 -0.01
CA ASP A 72 -44.29 -29.57 -0.03
C ASP A 72 -44.84 -31.00 0.11
N LEU A 73 -45.46 -31.29 1.25
CA LEU A 73 -46.16 -32.54 1.51
C LEU A 73 -47.62 -32.41 1.07
N ARG A 74 -47.92 -33.00 -0.10
CA ARG A 74 -49.28 -33.36 -0.53
C ARG A 74 -49.46 -34.87 -0.51
#